data_AF-A0AAW2M5M4-F1
#
_entry.id   AF-A0AAW2M5M4-F1
#
_cell.length_a   1.000
_cell.length_b   1.000
_cell.length_c   1.000
_cell.angle_alpha   90.00
_cell.angle_beta   90.00
_cell.angle_gamma   90.00
#
_symmetry.space_group_name_H-M   'P 1'
#
loop_
_entity.id
_entity.type
_entity.pdbx_description
1 polymer ?
#
loop_
_entity_poly.entity_id
_entity_poly.type
_entity_poly.pdbx_seq_one_letter_code
_entity_poly.pdbx_strand_id
1 'polypeptide(L)'
;MEEMKQLNQDAFDWFNDKPPTEWNLEMRTCTCRIWQLLGIPCKHACSAIFNQNLQPEDMVHPYYNVDTYKQVYEHAILPISGQTLWTETGFHSTLASKLWKRPRRPVGERNREPDEPNVKTT
;
A
#
# COMPACT_ATOMS: atom_id res chain seq x y z
N MET A 1 26.36 8.64 3.83
CA MET A 1 26.09 7.47 4.69
C MET A 1 26.83 7.56 6.02
N GLU A 2 28.08 8.04 6.06
CA GLU A 2 28.78 8.43 7.30
C GLU A 2 27.99 9.37 8.23
N GLU A 3 27.19 10.27 7.68
CA GLU A 3 26.34 11.18 8.47
C GLU A 3 25.23 10.45 9.24
N MET A 4 24.70 9.33 8.71
CA MET A 4 23.72 8.49 9.44
C MET A 4 24.36 7.77 10.63
N LYS A 5 25.64 7.39 10.50
CA LYS A 5 26.43 6.81 11.59
C LYS A 5 26.58 7.80 12.75
N GLN A 6 26.71 9.09 12.45
CA GLN A 6 26.82 10.15 13.46
C GLN A 6 25.50 10.43 14.19
N LEU A 7 24.35 10.21 13.54
CA LEU A 7 23.02 10.43 14.12
C LEU A 7 22.54 9.27 14.99
N ASN A 8 22.74 8.02 14.54
CA ASN A 8 22.33 6.84 15.28
C ASN A 8 23.12 5.59 14.84
N GLN A 9 24.06 5.18 15.69
CA GLN A 9 24.93 4.04 15.46
C GLN A 9 24.14 2.72 15.38
N ASP A 10 23.15 2.51 16.25
CA ASP A 10 22.34 1.28 16.27
C ASP A 10 21.51 1.12 14.99
N ALA A 11 20.99 2.22 14.43
CA ALA A 11 20.26 2.21 13.16
C ALA A 11 21.17 1.93 11.97
N PHE A 12 22.40 2.46 12.00
CA PHE A 12 23.44 2.18 11.01
C PHE A 12 23.91 0.73 11.09
N ASP A 13 24.11 0.21 12.30
CA ASP A 13 24.53 -1.18 12.50
C ASP A 13 23.40 -2.15 12.13
N TRP A 14 22.14 -1.86 12.45
CA TRP A 14 20.97 -2.62 11.97
C TRP A 14 20.89 -2.68 10.44
N PHE A 15 21.24 -1.58 9.76
CA PHE A 15 21.26 -1.51 8.31
C PHE A 15 22.36 -2.40 7.71
N ASN A 16 23.50 -2.51 8.38
CA ASN A 16 24.63 -3.34 7.95
C ASN A 16 24.50 -4.82 8.37
N ASP A 17 23.84 -5.11 9.50
CA ASP A 17 23.67 -6.46 10.06
C ASP A 17 22.67 -7.32 9.28
N LYS A 18 21.70 -6.69 8.59
CA LYS A 18 20.85 -7.41 7.64
C LYS A 18 21.62 -7.53 6.33
N PRO A 19 22.05 -8.74 5.91
CA PRO A 19 22.67 -8.88 4.60
C PRO A 19 21.71 -8.32 3.56
N PRO A 20 22.18 -7.55 2.56
CA PRO A 20 21.37 -7.18 1.42
C PRO A 20 20.90 -8.48 0.79
N THR A 21 19.69 -8.89 1.12
CA THR A 21 19.05 -10.08 0.55
C THR A 21 18.76 -9.70 -0.90
N GLU A 22 19.74 -9.98 -1.77
CA GLU A 22 19.84 -9.68 -3.21
C GLU A 22 18.77 -8.71 -3.74
N TRP A 23 19.11 -7.43 -3.78
CA TRP A 23 18.43 -6.48 -4.64
C TRP A 23 19.26 -6.31 -5.90
N ASN A 24 18.59 -6.18 -7.04
CA ASN A 24 19.23 -5.86 -8.31
C ASN A 24 18.55 -4.60 -8.86
N LEU A 25 19.29 -3.49 -8.91
CA LEU A 25 18.76 -2.20 -9.35
C LEU A 25 18.46 -2.16 -10.84
N GLU A 26 19.30 -2.81 -11.65
CA GLU A 26 19.13 -2.89 -13.10
C GLU A 26 17.85 -3.66 -13.45
N MET A 27 17.63 -4.78 -12.78
CA MET A 27 16.41 -5.59 -12.94
C MET A 27 15.22 -5.06 -12.13
N ARG A 28 15.43 -4.04 -11.28
CA ARG A 28 14.43 -3.51 -10.32
C ARG A 28 13.79 -4.60 -9.46
N THR A 29 14.61 -5.54 -8.97
CA THR A 29 14.15 -6.67 -8.15
C THR A 29 14.68 -6.61 -6.73
N CYS A 30 13.92 -7.20 -5.80
CA CYS A 30 14.37 -7.46 -4.45
C CYS A 30 13.82 -8.81 -3.97
N THR A 31 14.60 -9.56 -3.19
CA THR A 31 14.15 -10.81 -2.55
C THR A 31 12.84 -10.68 -1.77
N CYS A 32 12.55 -9.52 -1.18
CA CYS A 32 11.29 -9.28 -0.47
C CYS A 32 10.05 -9.21 -1.39
N ARG A 33 10.25 -9.20 -2.72
CA ARG A 33 9.22 -9.15 -3.78
C ARG A 33 8.32 -7.92 -3.81
N ILE A 34 8.41 -7.03 -2.82
CA ILE A 34 7.59 -5.81 -2.75
C ILE A 34 7.80 -4.94 -3.99
N TRP A 35 9.04 -4.78 -4.44
CA TRP A 35 9.34 -3.95 -5.60
C TRP A 35 8.75 -4.53 -6.90
N GLN A 36 8.83 -5.84 -7.08
CA GLN A 36 8.25 -6.51 -8.26
C GLN A 36 6.71 -6.48 -8.25
N LEU A 37 6.09 -6.56 -7.08
CA LEU A 37 4.63 -6.55 -6.93
C LEU A 37 4.03 -5.15 -7.11
N LEU A 38 4.67 -4.14 -6.52
CA LEU A 38 4.13 -2.78 -6.47
C LEU A 38 4.77 -1.86 -7.51
N GLY A 39 5.89 -2.22 -8.12
CA GLY A 39 6.67 -1.31 -8.97
C GLY A 39 7.31 -0.13 -8.21
N ILE A 40 7.19 -0.10 -6.88
CA ILE A 40 7.75 0.94 -6.00
C ILE A 40 8.92 0.34 -5.22
N PRO A 41 10.10 0.99 -5.17
CA PRO A 41 11.24 0.51 -4.40
C PRO A 41 10.86 0.20 -2.95
N CYS A 42 11.22 -0.99 -2.49
CA CYS A 42 11.03 -1.39 -1.09
C CYS A 42 12.11 -0.77 -0.20
N LYS A 43 11.97 -0.86 1.14
CA LYS A 43 12.99 -0.35 2.06
C LYS A 43 14.43 -0.81 1.75
N HIS A 44 14.62 -2.06 1.32
CA HIS A 44 15.93 -2.59 0.95
C HIS A 44 16.45 -1.98 -0.35
N ALA A 45 15.58 -1.76 -1.32
CA ALA A 45 15.91 -1.11 -2.58
C ALA A 45 16.21 0.38 -2.38
N CYS A 46 15.44 1.09 -1.55
CA CYS A 46 15.72 2.49 -1.24
C CYS A 46 17.11 2.65 -0.61
N SER A 47 17.43 1.82 0.37
CA SER A 47 18.75 1.73 0.98
C SER A 47 19.88 1.58 -0.05
N ALA A 48 19.68 0.67 -1.01
CA ALA A 48 20.61 0.39 -2.09
C ALA A 48 20.79 1.56 -3.07
N ILE A 49 19.68 2.17 -3.47
CA ILE A 49 19.62 3.31 -4.39
C ILE A 49 20.35 4.51 -3.76
N PHE A 50 20.08 4.81 -2.49
CA PHE A 50 20.76 5.89 -1.77
C PHE A 50 22.26 5.64 -1.64
N ASN A 51 22.67 4.38 -1.43
CA ASN A 51 24.10 4.03 -1.40
C ASN A 51 24.80 4.28 -2.76
N GLN A 52 24.07 4.24 -3.87
CA GLN A 52 24.59 4.60 -5.20
C GLN A 52 24.42 6.09 -5.55
N ASN A 53 23.99 6.93 -4.60
CA ASN A 53 23.64 8.34 -4.82
C ASN A 53 22.58 8.54 -5.91
N LEU A 54 21.72 7.55 -6.12
CA LEU A 54 20.56 7.66 -7.00
C LEU A 54 19.34 8.13 -6.20
N GLN A 55 18.31 8.61 -6.91
CA GLN A 55 17.04 8.96 -6.29
C GLN A 55 16.03 7.80 -6.44
N PRO A 56 15.32 7.40 -5.37
CA PRO A 56 14.35 6.31 -5.46
C PRO A 56 13.16 6.64 -6.37
N GLU A 57 12.83 7.92 -6.54
CA GLU A 57 11.77 8.41 -7.43
C GLU A 57 12.03 8.00 -8.89
N ASP A 58 13.28 8.05 -9.34
CA ASP A 58 13.68 7.68 -10.70
C ASP A 58 13.56 6.16 -10.97
N MET A 59 13.52 5.39 -9.89
CA MET A 59 13.49 3.92 -9.91
C MET A 59 12.07 3.36 -9.76
N VAL A 60 11.06 4.22 -9.58
CA VAL A 60 9.65 3.84 -9.58
C VAL A 60 9.21 3.41 -10.98
N HIS A 61 8.25 2.48 -11.04
CA HIS A 61 7.67 2.03 -12.30
C HIS A 61 6.93 3.18 -13.01
N PRO A 62 7.10 3.38 -14.34
CA PRO A 62 6.49 4.49 -15.08
C PRO A 62 4.96 4.62 -14.97
N TYR A 63 4.28 3.54 -14.57
CA TYR A 63 2.85 3.52 -14.27
C TYR A 63 2.42 4.61 -13.26
N TYR A 64 3.30 4.98 -12.33
CA TYR A 64 3.03 6.00 -11.32
C TYR A 64 3.40 7.42 -11.75
N ASN A 65 3.94 7.59 -12.96
CA ASN A 65 4.32 8.91 -13.45
C ASN A 65 3.09 9.69 -13.90
N VAL A 66 3.11 11.00 -13.60
CA VAL A 66 2.04 11.93 -14.00
C VAL A 66 1.88 11.96 -15.51
N ASP A 67 2.96 11.87 -16.27
CA ASP A 67 2.91 11.90 -17.73
C ASP A 67 2.19 10.66 -18.29
N THR A 68 2.51 9.47 -17.76
CA THR A 68 1.80 8.23 -18.11
C THR A 68 0.32 8.32 -17.75
N TYR A 69 0.00 8.84 -16.56
CA TYR A 69 -1.39 9.06 -16.15
C TYR A 69 -2.12 9.98 -17.12
N LYS A 70 -1.53 11.13 -17.49
CA LYS A 70 -2.12 12.06 -18.46
C LYS A 70 -2.32 11.43 -19.82
N GLN A 71 -1.38 10.63 -20.31
CA GLN A 71 -1.51 9.90 -21.57
C GLN A 71 -2.64 8.88 -21.53
N VAL A 72 -2.75 8.10 -20.45
CA VAL A 72 -3.83 7.10 -20.29
C VAL A 72 -5.21 7.75 -20.26
N TYR A 73 -5.34 8.91 -19.61
CA TYR A 73 -6.58 9.66 -19.48
C TYR A 73 -6.70 10.82 -20.48
N GLU A 74 -5.88 10.84 -21.54
CA GLU A 74 -5.94 11.88 -22.57
C GLU A 74 -7.28 11.85 -23.32
N HIS A 75 -7.83 10.64 -23.48
CA HIS A 75 -9.11 10.43 -24.12
C HIS A 75 -10.26 10.39 -23.12
N ALA A 76 -11.43 10.85 -23.56
CA ALA A 76 -12.64 10.81 -22.74
C ALA A 76 -13.06 9.36 -22.46
N ILE A 77 -13.24 9.04 -21.18
CA ILE A 77 -13.92 7.80 -20.77
C ILE A 77 -15.39 7.98 -21.06
N LEU A 78 -15.88 7.29 -22.09
CA LEU A 78 -17.29 7.32 -22.45
C LEU A 78 -18.12 6.64 -21.35
N PRO A 79 -19.30 7.18 -21.02
CA PRO A 79 -20.19 6.53 -20.09
C PRO A 79 -20.61 5.17 -20.65
N ILE A 80 -20.55 4.15 -19.81
CA ILE A 80 -21.13 2.85 -20.12
C ILE A 80 -22.65 3.00 -19.98
N SER A 81 -23.40 2.36 -20.89
CA SER A 81 -24.85 2.29 -20.79
C SER A 81 -25.29 1.70 -19.44
N GLY A 82 -26.53 1.97 -19.01
CA GLY A 82 -27.04 1.40 -17.77
C GLY A 82 -27.05 -0.13 -17.81
N GLN A 83 -27.01 -0.78 -16.64
CA GLN A 83 -26.98 -2.25 -16.52
C GLN A 83 -28.10 -2.95 -17.31
N THR A 84 -29.27 -2.31 -17.44
CA THR A 84 -30.42 -2.81 -18.22
C THR A 84 -30.16 -2.91 -19.72
N LEU A 85 -29.14 -2.21 -20.23
CA LEU A 85 -28.74 -2.17 -21.63
C LEU A 85 -27.50 -3.01 -21.92
N TRP A 86 -26.95 -3.71 -20.91
CA TRP A 86 -25.78 -4.58 -21.10
C TRP A 86 -26.19 -5.87 -21.80
N THR A 87 -25.35 -6.36 -22.70
CA THR A 87 -25.56 -7.65 -23.36
C THR A 87 -25.39 -8.79 -22.37
N GLU A 88 -26.36 -9.70 -22.32
CA GLU A 88 -26.26 -10.91 -21.50
C GLU A 88 -25.19 -11.85 -22.09
N THR A 89 -24.11 -12.06 -21.35
CA THR A 89 -22.97 -12.88 -21.79
C THR A 89 -23.16 -14.38 -21.57
N GLY A 90 -24.32 -14.83 -21.08
CA GLY A 90 -24.62 -16.25 -20.83
C GLY A 90 -23.82 -16.90 -19.68
N PHE A 91 -22.88 -16.17 -19.07
CA PHE A 91 -22.19 -16.61 -17.86
C PHE A 91 -23.09 -16.50 -16.65
N HIS A 92 -22.95 -17.45 -15.72
CA HIS A 92 -23.64 -17.38 -14.44
C HIS A 92 -23.20 -16.13 -13.68
N SER A 93 -24.15 -15.45 -13.05
CA SER A 93 -23.84 -14.33 -12.16
C SER A 93 -22.88 -14.80 -11.07
N THR A 94 -21.80 -14.05 -10.84
CA THR A 94 -20.86 -14.35 -9.76
C THR A 94 -21.62 -14.31 -8.44
N LEU A 95 -21.61 -15.41 -7.69
CA LEU A 95 -22.21 -15.44 -6.37
C LEU A 95 -21.57 -14.35 -5.51
N ALA A 96 -22.38 -13.42 -5.01
CA ALA A 96 -21.91 -12.42 -4.06
C ALA A 96 -21.22 -13.16 -2.91
N SER A 97 -19.98 -12.78 -2.62
CA SER A 97 -19.27 -13.29 -1.46
C SER A 97 -20.13 -13.07 -0.22
N LYS A 98 -20.33 -14.11 0.60
CA LYS A 98 -21.05 -13.98 1.86
C LYS A 98 -20.42 -12.83 2.65
N LEU A 99 -21.17 -11.75 2.85
CA LEU A 99 -20.69 -10.61 3.63
C LEU A 99 -20.35 -11.09 5.04
N TRP A 100 -19.06 -11.17 5.36
CA TRP A 100 -18.64 -11.42 6.73
C TRP A 100 -18.94 -10.18 7.55
N LYS A 101 -19.98 -10.25 8.40
CA LYS A 101 -20.27 -9.21 9.38
C LYS A 101 -19.16 -9.23 10.41
N ARG A 102 -18.28 -8.22 10.40
CA ARG A 102 -17.32 -8.02 11.48
C ARG A 102 -18.07 -8.00 12.82
N PRO A 103 -17.61 -8.71 13.85
CA PRO A 103 -18.17 -8.57 15.20
C PRO A 103 -18.23 -7.08 15.55
N ARG A 104 -19.39 -6.61 16.04
CA ARG A 104 -19.47 -5.24 16.53
C ARG A 104 -18.49 -5.08 17.69
N ARG A 105 -17.88 -3.89 17.79
CA ARG A 105 -17.16 -3.51 19.00
C ARG A 105 -18.11 -3.70 20.19
N PRO A 106 -17.74 -4.45 21.24
CA PRO A 106 -18.53 -4.52 22.45
C PRO A 106 -18.80 -3.11 22.94
N VAL A 107 -20.07 -2.79 23.20
CA VAL A 107 -20.43 -1.51 23.79
C VAL A 107 -19.88 -1.54 25.21
N GLY A 108 -18.82 -0.77 25.46
CA GLY A 108 -18.31 -0.55 26.80
C GLY A 108 -19.27 0.35 27.56
N GLU A 109 -19.51 0.06 28.83
CA GLU A 109 -20.22 1.00 29.70
C GLU A 109 -19.33 2.24 29.89
N ARG A 110 -19.94 3.43 29.78
CA ARG A 110 -19.25 4.68 30.14
C ARG A 110 -19.00 4.66 31.65
N ASN A 111 -17.81 5.05 32.08
CA ASN A 111 -17.56 5.33 33.50
C ASN A 111 -18.50 6.46 33.95
N ARG A 112 -19.40 6.15 34.88
CA ARG A 112 -20.35 7.10 35.46
C ARG A 112 -19.79 7.70 36.73
N GLU A 113 -20.13 8.95 37.00
CA GLU A 113 -19.84 9.55 38.30
C GLU A 113 -20.75 8.93 39.37
N PRO A 114 -20.36 8.96 40.66
CA PRO A 114 -21.07 8.25 41.73
C PRO A 114 -22.55 8.64 41.89
N ASP A 115 -22.91 9.86 41.49
CA ASP A 115 -24.26 10.42 41.63
C ASP A 115 -25.12 10.29 40.36
N GLU A 116 -24.61 9.65 39.30
CA GLU A 116 -25.33 9.58 38.04
C GLU A 116 -26.30 8.37 37.99
N PRO A 117 -27.61 8.59 37.77
CA PRO A 117 -28.60 7.51 37.77
C PRO A 117 -28.44 6.57 36.56
N ASN A 118 -28.59 5.26 36.81
CA ASN A 118 -28.51 4.23 35.77
C ASN A 118 -29.83 4.13 34.98
N VAL A 119 -30.00 4.97 33.97
CA VAL A 119 -31.12 4.82 33.03
C VAL A 119 -30.75 3.77 31.98
N LYS A 120 -31.33 2.57 32.09
CA LYS A 120 -31.29 1.56 31.02
C LYS A 120 -32.31 1.96 29.96
N THR A 121 -31.85 2.44 28.82
CA THR A 121 -32.74 2.68 27.67
C THR A 121 -33.05 1.33 27.02
N THR A 122 -34.31 0.91 27.11
CA THR A 122 -34.86 -0.31 26.49
C THR A 122 -34.86 -0.21 24.97
#